data_AF-A0A7S2RAQ8-F1
#
_entry.id   AF-A0A7S2RAQ8-F1
#
_cell.length_a   1.000
_cell.length_b   1.000
_cell.length_c   1.000
_cell.angle_alpha   90.00
_cell.angle_beta   90.00
_cell.angle_gamma   90.00
#
_symmetry.space_group_name_H-M   'P 1'
#
loop_
_entity.id
_entity.type
_entity.pdbx_description
1 polymer ?
#
loop_
_entity_poly.entity_id
_entity_poly.type
_entity_poly.pdbx_seq_one_letter_code
_entity_poly.pdbx_strand_id
1 'polypeptide(L)'
;MDFNQKARCVLSGYKTPEPNVSTYACVVSGESVSIALTYAALNGVDGGAADILKAYLQAPSYQKDYIVCGPEFVLENVGKKALIRRALYGGKTAVRDFRNHL
;
A
#
# COMPACT_ATOMS: atom_id res chain seq x y z
N MET A 1 12.42 20.01 -24.29
CA MET A 1 11.97 19.53 -22.97
C MET A 1 10.50 19.88 -22.83
N ASP A 2 9.70 18.89 -22.50
CA ASP A 2 8.23 18.89 -22.46
C ASP A 2 7.67 19.19 -21.05
N PHE A 3 8.54 19.59 -20.11
CA PHE A 3 8.26 20.12 -18.76
C PHE A 3 7.29 19.32 -17.87
N ASN A 4 6.90 18.10 -18.28
CA ASN A 4 6.06 17.21 -17.49
C ASN A 4 6.81 16.65 -16.29
N GLN A 5 6.25 16.83 -15.11
CA GLN A 5 6.76 16.27 -13.86
C GLN A 5 5.94 15.03 -13.49
N LYS A 6 6.59 13.98 -12.96
CA LYS A 6 5.92 12.76 -12.48
C LYS A 6 5.92 12.71 -10.96
N ALA A 7 4.74 12.61 -10.37
CA ALA A 7 4.58 12.27 -8.96
C ALA A 7 4.75 10.75 -8.76
N ARG A 8 5.56 10.35 -7.77
CA ARG A 8 5.54 8.99 -7.23
C ARG A 8 5.22 9.08 -5.74
N CYS A 9 4.14 8.43 -5.32
CA CYS A 9 3.67 8.50 -3.95
C CYS A 9 3.77 7.13 -3.29
N VAL A 10 4.31 7.11 -2.07
CA VAL A 10 4.25 5.98 -1.15
C VAL A 10 3.65 6.53 0.13
N LEU A 11 2.60 5.90 0.64
CA LEU A 11 1.99 6.32 1.88
C LEU A 11 2.98 6.08 3.01
N SER A 12 3.20 7.11 3.83
CA SER A 12 4.01 6.98 5.05
C SER A 12 3.16 6.36 6.15
N GLY A 13 2.85 5.05 6.05
CA GLY A 13 1.97 4.36 7.00
C GLY A 13 2.41 4.48 8.45
N TYR A 14 3.71 4.67 8.72
CA TYR A 14 4.22 4.92 10.08
C TYR A 14 3.72 6.22 10.71
N LYS A 15 3.27 7.21 9.90
CA LYS A 15 2.64 8.46 10.36
C LYS A 15 1.13 8.33 10.58
N THR A 16 0.54 7.21 10.17
CA THR A 16 -0.89 6.94 10.33
C THR A 16 -1.13 6.13 11.61
N PRO A 17 -2.24 6.38 12.32
CA PRO A 17 -2.61 5.60 13.50
C PRO A 17 -2.71 4.12 13.15
N GLU A 18 -2.49 3.27 14.16
CA GLU A 18 -2.69 1.83 13.95
C GLU A 18 -4.15 1.53 13.59
N PRO A 19 -4.40 0.63 12.63
CA PRO A 19 -5.76 0.22 12.31
C PRO A 19 -6.37 -0.55 13.48
N ASN A 20 -7.66 -0.31 13.76
CA ASN A 20 -8.41 -1.03 14.81
C ASN A 20 -8.37 -2.55 14.65
N VAL A 21 -8.20 -3.03 13.42
CA VAL A 21 -8.08 -4.45 13.08
C VAL A 21 -6.94 -4.62 12.08
N SER A 22 -5.89 -5.32 12.50
CA SER A 22 -4.68 -5.62 11.72
C SER A 22 -4.62 -7.11 11.33
N THR A 23 -5.69 -7.65 10.76
CA THR A 23 -5.71 -9.04 10.28
C THR A 23 -4.79 -9.25 9.06
N TYR A 24 -4.41 -8.17 8.37
CA TYR A 24 -3.58 -8.21 7.17
C TYR A 24 -2.45 -7.20 7.31
N ALA A 25 -1.21 -7.70 7.35
CA ALA A 25 -0.02 -6.87 7.44
C ALA A 25 0.55 -6.61 6.03
N CYS A 26 0.78 -5.34 5.69
CA CYS A 26 1.48 -4.95 4.46
C CYS A 26 3.00 -5.14 4.57
N VAL A 27 3.54 -5.12 5.79
CA VAL A 27 4.95 -5.33 6.07
C VAL A 27 5.01 -6.32 7.22
N VAL A 28 5.74 -7.41 7.01
CA VAL A 28 5.96 -8.47 7.99
C VAL A 28 7.46 -8.61 8.24
N SER A 29 7.84 -9.04 9.45
CA SER A 29 9.23 -9.36 9.72
C SER A 29 9.65 -10.60 8.92
N GLY A 30 10.91 -10.65 8.49
CA GLY A 30 11.46 -11.83 7.83
C GLY A 30 11.35 -13.09 8.69
N GLU A 31 11.45 -12.96 10.02
CA GLU A 31 11.22 -14.05 10.97
C GLU A 31 9.79 -14.61 10.89
N SER A 32 8.78 -13.73 10.81
CA SER A 32 7.38 -14.17 10.67
C SER A 32 7.18 -14.96 9.38
N VAL A 33 7.81 -14.52 8.28
CA VAL A 33 7.78 -15.22 6.99
C VAL A 33 8.46 -16.58 7.10
N SER A 34 9.64 -16.63 7.72
CA SER A 34 10.40 -17.87 7.92
C SER A 34 9.62 -18.91 8.74
N ILE A 35 8.97 -18.48 9.82
CA ILE A 35 8.11 -19.33 10.65
C ILE A 35 6.94 -19.89 9.82
N ALA A 36 6.25 -19.04 9.05
CA ALA A 36 5.12 -19.47 8.22
C ALA A 36 5.55 -20.48 7.14
N LEU A 37 6.68 -20.24 6.47
CA LEU A 37 7.22 -21.15 5.46
C LEU A 37 7.70 -22.48 6.06
N THR A 38 8.32 -22.44 7.24
CA THR A 38 8.72 -23.66 7.97
C THR A 38 7.50 -24.49 8.34
N TYR A 39 6.43 -23.83 8.82
CA TYR A 39 5.18 -24.50 9.13
C TYR A 39 4.52 -25.12 7.90
N ALA A 40 4.54 -24.43 6.75
CA ALA A 40 4.05 -24.98 5.49
C ALA A 40 4.82 -26.25 5.09
N ALA A 41 6.16 -26.20 5.15
CA ALA A 41 7.02 -27.35 4.83
C ALA A 41 6.75 -28.57 5.74
N LEU A 42 6.53 -28.35 7.04
CA LEU A 42 6.17 -29.43 7.98
C LEU A 42 4.83 -30.09 7.65
N ASN A 43 3.92 -29.38 6.98
CA ASN A 43 2.62 -29.90 6.56
C ASN A 43 2.63 -30.43 5.11
N GLY A 44 3.80 -30.54 4.47
CA GLY A 44 3.92 -30.97 3.08
C GLY A 44 3.29 -30.00 2.07
N VAL A 45 3.19 -28.71 2.43
CA VAL A 45 2.69 -27.66 1.56
C VAL A 45 3.88 -26.94 0.92
N ASP A 46 3.96 -26.99 -0.41
CA ASP A 46 4.98 -26.26 -1.16
C ASP A 46 4.75 -24.75 -1.07
N GLY A 47 5.82 -24.02 -0.75
CA GLY A 47 5.82 -22.57 -0.72
C GLY A 47 5.96 -21.96 -2.10
N GLY A 48 5.32 -20.81 -2.33
CA GLY A 48 5.46 -20.01 -3.54
C GLY A 48 5.59 -18.53 -3.20
N ALA A 49 6.27 -17.79 -4.07
CA ALA A 49 6.35 -16.33 -4.00
C ALA A 49 5.94 -15.77 -5.36
N ALA A 50 5.12 -14.71 -5.34
CA ALA A 50 4.71 -14.00 -6.55
C ALA A 50 4.72 -12.50 -6.27
N ASP A 51 5.13 -11.73 -7.28
CA ASP A 51 4.97 -10.28 -7.28
C ASP A 51 3.62 -9.91 -7.91
N ILE A 52 2.80 -9.18 -7.16
CA ILE A 52 1.48 -8.70 -7.60
C ILE A 52 1.53 -7.33 -8.29
N LEU A 53 2.72 -6.83 -8.60
CA LEU A 53 2.98 -5.62 -9.39
C LEU A 53 2.29 -4.37 -8.85
N LYS A 54 1.17 -3.95 -9.45
CA LYS A 54 0.41 -2.74 -9.11
C LYS A 54 -1.00 -3.06 -8.62
N ALA A 55 -1.25 -4.30 -8.18
CA ALA A 55 -2.59 -4.79 -7.89
C ALA A 55 -3.34 -3.92 -6.85
N TYR A 56 -2.65 -3.37 -5.85
CA TYR A 56 -3.28 -2.48 -4.85
C TYR A 56 -3.95 -1.26 -5.48
N LEU A 57 -3.38 -0.72 -6.56
CA LEU A 57 -3.97 0.41 -7.28
C LEU A 57 -5.25 0.06 -8.02
N GLN A 58 -5.75 -1.17 -7.97
CA GLN A 58 -7.08 -1.53 -8.48
C GLN A 58 -8.15 -1.35 -7.40
N ALA A 59 -7.79 -1.50 -6.12
CA ALA A 59 -8.72 -1.43 -5.01
C ALA A 59 -8.98 0.01 -4.52
N PRO A 60 -10.22 0.32 -4.08
CA PRO A 60 -10.51 1.57 -3.40
C PRO A 60 -9.84 1.59 -2.02
N SER A 61 -9.38 2.78 -1.59
CA SER A 61 -8.88 2.97 -0.22
C SER A 61 -10.05 3.15 0.74
N TYR A 62 -10.07 2.40 1.84
CA TYR A 62 -11.01 2.64 2.94
C TYR A 62 -10.62 3.88 3.76
N GLN A 63 -9.32 4.13 3.90
CA GLN A 63 -8.78 5.27 4.63
C GLN A 63 -8.79 6.54 3.75
N LYS A 64 -9.17 7.68 4.33
CA LYS A 64 -9.19 8.98 3.65
C LYS A 64 -7.84 9.69 3.78
N ASP A 65 -6.81 9.08 3.22
CA ASP A 65 -5.48 9.69 3.16
C ASP A 65 -5.43 10.80 2.09
N TYR A 66 -4.54 11.76 2.30
CA TYR A 66 -4.35 12.86 1.36
C TYR A 66 -2.87 13.20 1.21
N ILE A 67 -2.57 13.87 0.09
CA ILE A 67 -1.28 14.53 -0.14
C ILE A 67 -1.49 16.02 -0.31
N VAL A 68 -0.44 16.80 -0.05
CA VAL A 68 -0.37 18.19 -0.47
C VAL A 68 0.24 18.21 -1.86
N CYS A 69 -0.46 18.80 -2.82
CA CYS A 69 -0.02 18.85 -4.21
C CYS A 69 1.22 19.74 -4.36
N GLY A 70 2.31 19.19 -4.89
CA GLY A 70 3.49 19.95 -5.31
C GLY A 70 3.37 20.50 -6.74
N PRO A 71 4.46 21.05 -7.30
CA PRO A 71 4.52 21.60 -8.66
C PRO A 71 4.30 20.56 -9.76
N GLU A 72 4.33 19.27 -9.41
CA GLU A 72 3.99 18.17 -10.30
C GLU A 72 2.49 18.06 -10.60
N PHE A 73 1.66 18.77 -9.83
CA PHE A 73 0.28 19.03 -10.15
C PHE A 73 0.18 20.38 -10.89
N VAL A 74 -0.90 20.56 -11.65
CA VAL A 74 -1.20 21.85 -12.31
C VAL A 74 -0.99 23.00 -11.32
N LEU A 75 -0.36 24.09 -11.74
CA LEU A 75 0.01 25.25 -10.90
C LEU A 75 -1.12 25.72 -9.97
N GLU A 76 -2.35 25.69 -10.46
CA GLU A 76 -3.56 26.06 -9.70
C GLU A 76 -3.84 25.16 -8.48
N ASN A 77 -3.28 23.95 -8.45
CA ASN A 77 -3.48 22.97 -7.40
C ASN A 77 -2.33 22.91 -6.40
N VAL A 78 -1.21 23.59 -6.64
CA VAL A 78 -0.07 23.62 -5.72
C VAL A 78 -0.53 24.09 -4.35
N GLY A 79 -0.19 23.32 -3.31
CA GLY A 79 -0.59 23.57 -1.92
C GLY A 79 -1.99 23.08 -1.54
N LYS A 80 -2.83 22.67 -2.50
CA LYS A 80 -4.14 22.06 -2.20
C LYS A 80 -3.98 20.62 -1.72
N LYS A 81 -4.99 20.14 -0.99
CA LYS A 81 -5.06 18.74 -0.55
C LYS A 81 -5.76 17.89 -1.61
N ALA A 82 -5.09 16.86 -2.11
CA ALA A 82 -5.69 15.85 -2.98
C ALA A 82 -5.92 14.56 -2.20
N LEU A 83 -7.14 14.04 -2.29
CA LEU A 83 -7.54 12.81 -1.62
C LEU A 83 -7.10 11.58 -2.42
N ILE A 84 -6.46 10.63 -1.74
CA ILE A 84 -6.08 9.34 -2.32
C ILE A 84 -7.31 8.44 -2.33
N ARG A 85 -7.73 8.00 -3.53
CA ARG A 85 -8.93 7.17 -3.70
C ARG A 85 -8.66 5.67 -3.73
N ARG A 86 -7.41 5.27 -3.96
CA ARG A 86 -7.03 3.85 -4.14
C ARG A 86 -6.00 3.41 -3.14
N ALA A 87 -5.98 2.12 -2.83
CA ALA A 87 -5.04 1.56 -1.87
C ALA A 87 -3.60 1.82 -2.36
N LEU A 88 -2.85 2.57 -1.54
CA LEU A 88 -1.50 3.02 -1.88
C LEU A 88 -0.45 2.20 -1.13
N TYR A 89 0.64 1.86 -1.81
CA TYR A 89 1.80 1.21 -1.18
C TYR A 89 2.31 1.99 0.02
N GLY A 90 2.79 1.26 1.04
CA GLY A 90 3.26 1.84 2.30
C GLY A 90 2.14 2.14 3.30
N GLY A 91 0.88 1.96 2.92
CA GLY A 91 -0.25 2.04 3.84
C GLY A 91 -0.45 0.77 4.65
N LYS A 92 -0.71 0.91 5.95
CA LYS A 92 -0.94 -0.20 6.87
C LYS A 92 -2.16 -1.05 6.47
N THR A 93 -3.13 -0.45 5.80
CA THR A 93 -4.42 -1.05 5.42
C THR A 93 -4.49 -1.45 3.95
N ALA A 94 -3.47 -1.17 3.13
CA ALA A 94 -3.54 -1.35 1.68
C ALA A 94 -3.80 -2.82 1.26
N VAL A 95 -3.20 -3.79 1.96
CA VAL A 95 -3.42 -5.22 1.71
C VAL A 95 -4.84 -5.64 2.07
N ARG A 96 -5.36 -5.16 3.21
CA ARG A 96 -6.76 -5.43 3.62
C ARG A 96 -7.73 -4.90 2.57
N ASP A 97 -7.52 -3.66 2.14
CA ASP A 97 -8.39 -2.97 1.20
C ASP A 97 -8.36 -3.70 -0.16
N PHE A 98 -7.19 -4.18 -0.61
CA PHE A 98 -7.07 -5.03 -1.80
C PHE A 98 -7.74 -6.40 -1.64
N ARG A 99 -7.49 -7.10 -0.52
CA ARG A 99 -8.07 -8.43 -0.25
C ARG A 99 -9.59 -8.39 -0.16
N ASN A 100 -10.16 -7.31 0.36
CA ASN A 100 -11.61 -7.12 0.42
C ASN A 100 -12.22 -6.66 -0.92
N HIS A 101 -11.39 -6.25 -1.88
CA HIS A 101 -11.81 -5.87 -3.22
C HIS A 101 -11.85 -7.06 -4.20
N LEU A 102 -11.05 -8.10 -3.94
CA LEU A 102 -11.12 -9.39 -4.63
C LEU A 102 -12.44 -10.12 -4.30
#